data_AF-X1HYF7-F1
#
_entry.id   AF-X1HYF7-F1
#
_cell.length_a   1.000
_cell.length_b   1.000
_cell.length_c   1.000
_cell.angle_alpha   90.00
_cell.angle_beta   90.00
_cell.angle_gamma   90.00
#
_symmetry.space_group_name_H-M   'P 1'
#
loop_
_entity.id
_entity.type
_entity.pdbx_description
1 polymer ?
#
loop_
_entity_poly.entity_id
_entity_poly.type
_entity_poly.pdbx_seq_one_letter_code
_entity_poly.pdbx_strand_id
1 'polypeptide(L)' 'MTESEYLERVYLALKKVPKKNLLIIELANRYLKDGVLDFTGLAEAQPEVNMAIAEAKMYGAYTMVAVDTLKRVKAMAEDA' A
#
# COMPACT_ATOMS: atom_id res chain seq x y z
N MET A 1 -12.51 24.00 -11.50
CA MET A 1 -12.11 22.61 -11.83
C MET A 1 -13.38 21.85 -12.18
N THR A 2 -13.37 21.09 -13.26
CA THR A 2 -14.51 20.26 -13.70
C THR A 2 -14.50 18.90 -12.99
N GLU A 3 -15.64 18.22 -12.96
CA GLU A 3 -15.76 16.85 -12.44
C GLU A 3 -14.73 15.89 -13.06
N SER A 4 -14.49 16.02 -14.37
CA SER A 4 -13.50 15.22 -15.09
C SER A 4 -12.08 15.39 -14.55
N GLU A 5 -11.70 16.62 -14.15
CA GLU A 5 -10.37 16.90 -13.59
C GLU A 5 -10.21 16.30 -12.19
N TYR A 6 -11.28 16.23 -11.40
CA TYR A 6 -11.26 15.54 -10.10
C TYR A 6 -11.11 14.03 -10.27
N LEU A 7 -11.88 13.43 -11.18
CA LEU A 7 -11.83 12.00 -11.47
C LEU A 7 -10.45 11.57 -11.98
N GLU A 8 -9.85 12.35 -12.88
CA GLU A 8 -8.48 12.14 -13.38
C GLU A 8 -7.46 12.10 -12.24
N ARG A 9 -7.52 13.05 -11.30
CA ARG A 9 -6.58 13.12 -10.17
C ARG A 9 -6.72 11.92 -9.23
N VAL A 10 -7.94 11.52 -8.93
CA VAL A 10 -8.22 10.33 -8.10
C VAL A 10 -7.71 9.08 -8.80
N TYR A 11 -8.00 8.93 -10.09
CA TYR A 11 -7.54 7.79 -10.88
C TYR A 11 -6.02 7.68 -10.92
N LEU A 12 -5.31 8.78 -11.17
CA LEU A 12 -3.84 8.80 -11.20
C LEU A 12 -3.21 8.46 -9.85
N ALA A 13 -3.83 8.87 -8.74
CA ALA A 13 -3.36 8.51 -7.41
C ALA A 13 -3.58 7.02 -7.10
N LEU A 14 -4.77 6.49 -7.42
CA LEU A 14 -5.10 5.07 -7.21
C LEU A 14 -4.26 4.13 -8.09
N LYS A 15 -3.93 4.55 -9.33
CA LYS A 15 -3.07 3.76 -10.24
C LYS A 15 -1.67 3.48 -9.66
N LYS A 16 -1.20 4.31 -8.74
CA LYS A 16 0.11 4.11 -8.06
C LYS A 16 0.04 3.16 -6.88
N VAL A 17 -1.15 2.85 -6.37
CA VAL A 17 -1.34 1.90 -5.27
C VAL A 17 -1.18 0.48 -5.84
N PRO A 18 -0.20 -0.31 -5.37
CA PRO A 18 -0.03 -1.70 -5.82
C PRO A 18 -1.30 -2.52 -5.62
N LYS A 19 -1.60 -3.44 -6.53
CA LYS A 19 -2.71 -4.38 -6.34
C LYS A 19 -2.37 -5.34 -5.19
N LYS A 20 -3.40 -5.72 -4.43
CA LYS A 20 -3.38 -6.19 -3.03
C LYS A 20 -2.68 -7.52 -2.73
N ASN A 21 -1.42 -7.71 -3.14
CA ASN A 21 -0.60 -8.86 -2.76
C ASN A 21 0.74 -8.35 -2.20
N LEU A 22 0.75 -7.96 -0.92
CA LEU A 22 1.99 -7.55 -0.27
C LEU A 22 2.81 -8.78 0.11
N LEU A 23 4.05 -8.85 -0.37
CA LEU A 23 4.98 -9.95 -0.08
C LEU A 23 5.16 -10.16 1.43
N ILE A 24 5.03 -9.11 2.24
CA ILE A 24 5.14 -9.21 3.70
C ILE A 24 4.09 -10.15 4.32
N ILE A 25 2.88 -10.21 3.74
CA ILE A 25 1.80 -11.10 4.20
C ILE A 25 2.13 -12.54 3.79
N GLU A 26 2.65 -12.73 2.57
CA GLU A 26 3.07 -14.05 2.09
C GLU A 26 4.23 -14.62 2.91
N LEU A 27 5.22 -13.79 3.25
CA LEU A 27 6.33 -14.18 4.12
C LEU A 27 5.84 -14.49 5.54
N ALA A 28 4.96 -13.68 6.12
CA ALA A 28 4.37 -13.99 7.42
C ALA A 28 3.67 -15.35 7.40
N ASN A 29 2.85 -15.64 6.39
CA ASN A 29 2.16 -16.93 6.28
C ASN A 29 3.11 -18.10 6.06
N ARG A 30 4.21 -17.89 5.31
CA ARG A 30 5.21 -18.94 5.02
C ARG A 30 6.04 -19.32 6.25
N TYR A 31 6.38 -18.32 7.08
CA TYR A 31 7.26 -18.51 8.24
C TYR A 31 6.50 -18.64 9.57
N LEU A 32 5.17 -18.49 9.57
CA LEU A 32 4.34 -18.81 10.73
C LEU A 32 4.14 -20.34 10.80
N LYS A 33 4.73 -20.98 11.81
CA LYS A 33 4.62 -22.42 12.08
C LYS A 33 3.99 -22.61 13.45
N ASP A 34 2.88 -23.34 13.52
CA ASP A 34 2.14 -23.61 14.77
C ASP A 34 1.81 -22.34 15.59
N GLY A 35 1.55 -21.23 14.91
CA GLY A 35 1.26 -19.93 15.54
C GLY A 35 2.48 -19.17 16.05
N VAL A 36 3.69 -19.69 15.84
CA VAL A 36 4.96 -19.06 16.19
C VAL A 36 5.74 -18.70 14.93
N LEU A 37 6.36 -17.53 14.93
CA LEU A 37 7.16 -17.07 13.81
C LEU A 37 8.54 -17.77 13.81
N ASP A 38 8.91 -18.39 12.70
CA ASP A 38 10.22 -19.00 12.48
C ASP A 38 11.27 -17.91 12.20
N PHE A 39 11.88 -17.40 13.26
CA PHE A 39 12.90 -16.35 13.17
C PHE A 39 14.18 -16.79 12.45
N THR A 40 14.55 -18.08 12.56
CA THR A 40 15.74 -18.61 11.88
C THR A 40 15.49 -18.63 10.37
N GLY A 41 14.34 -19.15 9.93
CA GLY A 41 13.95 -19.15 8.52
C GLY A 41 13.82 -17.73 7.95
N LEU A 42 13.33 -16.77 8.74
CA LEU A 42 13.26 -15.36 8.32
C LEU A 42 14.65 -14.72 8.18
N ALA A 43 15.60 -15.05 9.07
CA ALA A 43 16.97 -14.56 8.99
C ALA A 43 17.68 -15.08 7.74
N GLU A 44 17.39 -16.32 7.33
CA GLU A 44 17.91 -16.90 6.08
C GLU A 44 17.30 -16.25 4.83
N ALA A 45 16.06 -15.77 4.90
CA ALA A 45 15.36 -15.05 3.83
C ALA A 45 15.41 -13.52 3.99
N GLN A 46 16.47 -12.99 4.60
CA GLN A 46 16.61 -11.55 4.86
C GLN A 46 16.48 -10.67 3.60
N PRO A 47 16.99 -11.05 2.41
CA PRO A 47 16.79 -10.26 1.19
C PRO A 47 15.31 -10.11 0.82
N GLU A 48 14.53 -11.19 0.88
CA GLU A 48 13.09 -11.20 0.62
C GLU A 48 12.34 -10.38 1.66
N VAL A 49 12.73 -10.47 2.93
CA VAL A 49 12.17 -9.65 4.02
C VAL A 49 12.41 -8.16 3.75
N ASN A 50 13.61 -7.78 3.32
CA ASN A 50 13.92 -6.39 2.98
C ASN A 50 13.07 -5.88 1.80
N MET A 51 12.90 -6.70 0.77
CA MET A 51 12.04 -6.39 -0.37
C MET A 51 10.59 -6.22 0.07
N ALA A 52 10.07 -7.13 0.90
CA ALA A 52 8.72 -7.06 1.44
C ALA A 52 8.47 -5.80 2.27
N ILE A 53 9.46 -5.37 3.07
CA ILE A 53 9.40 -4.12 3.82
C ILE A 53 9.36 -2.91 2.88
N ALA A 54 10.21 -2.89 1.85
CA ALA A 54 10.26 -1.81 0.87
C ALA A 54 8.93 -1.69 0.11
N GLU A 55 8.37 -2.82 -0.32
CA GLU A 55 7.07 -2.88 -0.98
C GLU A 55 5.95 -2.36 -0.07
N ALA A 56 5.88 -2.83 1.19
CA ALA A 56 4.86 -2.41 2.14
C ALA A 56 4.93 -0.89 2.43
N LYS A 57 6.14 -0.34 2.56
CA LYS A 57 6.34 1.11 2.71
C LYS A 57 5.84 1.88 1.50
N MET A 58 6.16 1.42 0.29
CA MET A 58 5.70 2.03 -0.95
C MET A 58 4.18 1.99 -1.08
N TYR A 59 3.56 0.84 -0.79
CA TYR A 59 2.10 0.68 -0.77
C TYR A 59 1.45 1.67 0.20
N GLY A 60 1.95 1.76 1.44
CA GLY A 60 1.46 2.69 2.44
C GLY A 60 1.56 4.14 1.98
N ALA A 61 2.72 4.55 1.44
CA ALA A 61 2.95 5.90 0.94
C ALA A 61 1.96 6.29 -0.16
N TYR A 62 1.77 5.45 -1.17
CA TYR A 62 0.82 5.75 -2.25
C TYR A 62 -0.64 5.69 -1.80
N THR A 63 -0.97 4.80 -0.87
CA THR A 63 -2.31 4.74 -0.29
C THR A 63 -2.64 6.03 0.46
N MET A 64 -1.71 6.57 1.26
CA MET A 64 -1.89 7.87 1.94
C MET A 64 -2.11 9.01 0.94
N VAL A 65 -1.32 9.06 -0.14
CA VAL A 65 -1.50 10.07 -1.20
C VAL A 65 -2.89 9.97 -1.85
N ALA A 66 -3.36 8.75 -2.12
CA ALA A 66 -4.70 8.52 -2.68
C ALA A 66 -5.81 8.98 -1.70
N VAL A 67 -5.69 8.65 -0.42
CA VAL A 67 -6.61 9.09 0.64
C VAL A 67 -6.64 10.62 0.74
N ASP A 68 -5.49 11.28 0.74
CA ASP A 68 -5.43 12.74 0.83
C ASP A 68 -5.99 13.42 -0.41
N THR A 69 -5.80 12.82 -1.59
CA THR A 69 -6.40 13.29 -2.84
C THR A 69 -7.93 13.23 -2.75
N LEU A 70 -8.48 12.11 -2.26
CA LEU A 70 -9.93 11.96 -2.04
C LEU A 70 -10.48 12.97 -1.03
N LYS A 71 -9.78 13.20 0.09
CA LYS A 71 -10.17 14.22 1.09
C LYS A 71 -10.25 15.63 0.48
N ARG A 72 -9.27 16.01 -0.34
CA ARG A 72 -9.25 17.32 -1.02
C ARG A 72 -10.38 17.45 -2.03
N VAL A 73 -10.62 16.41 -2.84
CA VAL A 73 -11.73 16.38 -3.80
C VAL A 73 -13.06 16.56 -3.07
N LYS A 74 -13.27 15.83 -1.96
CA LYS A 74 -14.48 15.94 -1.15
C LYS A 74 -14.68 17.34 -0.60
N ALA A 75 -13.67 17.93 0.05
CA ALA A 75 -13.75 19.27 0.61
C ALA A 75 -14.08 20.32 -0.46
N MET A 76 -13.43 20.25 -1.63
CA MET A 76 -13.71 21.17 -2.74
C MET A 76 -15.12 21.02 -3.33
N ALA A 77 -15.76 19.87 -3.18
CA ALA A 77 -17.15 19.65 -3.59
C ALA A 77 -18.16 20.13 -2.54
N GLU A 78 -17.77 20.23 -1.27
CA GLU A 78 -18.60 20.78 -0.19
C GLU A 78 -18.60 22.34 -0.19
N ASP A 79 -17.55 22.95 -0.73
CA ASP A 79 -17.38 24.41 -0.85
C ASP A 79 -17.91 25.01 -2.18
N ALA A 80 -18.43 24.19 -3.10
CA ALA A 80 -18.90 24.58 -4.44
C ALA A 80 -20.44 24.59 -4.54
#